data_AF-A0AAV6IAQ1-F1
#
_entry.id   AF-A0AAV6IAQ1-F1
#
_cell.length_a   1.000
_cell.length_b   1.000
_cell.length_c   1.000
_cell.angle_alpha   90.00
_cell.angle_beta   90.00
_cell.angle_gamma   90.00
#
_symmetry.space_group_name_H-M   'P 1'
#
loop_
_entity.id
_entity.type
_entity.pdbx_description
1 polymer ?
#
loop_
_entity_poly.entity_id
_entity_poly.type
_entity_poly.pdbx_seq_one_letter_code
_entity_poly.pdbx_strand_id
1 'polypeptide(L)'
;MYREITILWGDIKRNIESGNLVVNRDLYEFIVLNFLRGGYFERVMEVVRHMKEHGMYIDKWMLKVEFLKLHKDLYRNLKASSARAEAQNKRIEDVRAFRKWVGVQ
;
A
#
# COMPACT_ATOMS: atom_id res chain seq x y z
N MET A 1 -4.99 -11.29 11.02
CA MET A 1 -5.72 -10.06 10.65
C MET A 1 -5.30 -9.45 9.31
N TYR A 2 -4.00 -9.23 9.02
CA TYR A 2 -3.61 -8.65 7.72
C TYR A 2 -3.41 -9.68 6.58
N ARG A 3 -3.29 -10.98 6.90
CA ARG A 3 -3.21 -12.02 5.86
C ARG A 3 -4.54 -12.16 5.14
N GLU A 4 -5.61 -12.07 5.90
CA GLU A 4 -7.00 -12.11 5.48
C GLU A 4 -7.31 -10.94 4.54
N ILE A 5 -6.77 -9.73 4.79
CA ILE A 5 -6.92 -8.60 3.87
C ILE A 5 -6.22 -8.86 2.52
N THR A 6 -5.11 -9.60 2.52
CA THR A 6 -4.38 -9.95 1.30
C THR A 6 -5.17 -10.96 0.47
N ILE A 7 -5.82 -11.93 1.13
CA ILE A 7 -6.72 -12.88 0.48
C ILE A 7 -7.92 -12.15 -0.11
N LEU A 8 -8.58 -11.30 0.70
CA LEU A 8 -9.73 -10.51 0.26
C LEU A 8 -9.41 -9.61 -0.94
N TRP A 9 -8.26 -8.93 -0.93
CA TRP A 9 -7.83 -8.13 -2.09
C TRP A 9 -7.66 -8.99 -3.35
N GLY A 10 -7.11 -10.20 -3.21
CA GLY A 10 -6.99 -11.14 -4.31
C GLY A 10 -8.34 -11.57 -4.88
N ASP A 11 -9.33 -11.83 -4.02
CA ASP A 11 -10.70 -12.14 -4.44
C ASP A 11 -11.38 -10.95 -5.14
N ILE A 12 -11.28 -9.75 -4.54
CA ILE A 12 -11.84 -8.53 -5.11
C ILE A 12 -11.26 -8.25 -6.50
N LYS A 13 -9.94 -8.34 -6.64
CA LYS A 13 -9.24 -8.11 -7.91
C LYS A 13 -9.73 -9.06 -9.01
N ARG A 14 -9.84 -10.36 -8.72
CA ARG A 14 -10.37 -11.35 -9.68
C ARG A 14 -11.80 -11.04 -10.12
N ASN A 15 -12.65 -10.60 -9.19
CA ASN A 15 -14.04 -10.27 -9.50
C ASN A 15 -14.18 -8.96 -10.29
N ILE A 16 -13.29 -7.99 -10.08
CA ILE A 16 -13.21 -6.78 -10.91
C ILE A 16 -12.76 -7.17 -12.33
N GLU A 17 -11.70 -7.97 -12.46
CA GLU A 17 -11.15 -8.42 -13.75
C GLU A 17 -12.17 -9.23 -14.56
N SER A 18 -13.04 -10.00 -13.88
CA SER A 18 -14.12 -10.75 -14.53
C SER A 18 -15.38 -9.92 -14.80
N GLY A 19 -15.40 -8.63 -14.44
CA GLY A 19 -16.56 -7.74 -14.62
C GLY A 19 -17.74 -8.05 -13.69
N ASN A 20 -17.55 -8.90 -12.68
CA ASN A 20 -18.62 -9.34 -11.76
C ASN A 20 -18.80 -8.38 -10.57
N LEU A 21 -17.88 -7.44 -10.38
CA LEU A 21 -17.89 -6.54 -9.22
C LEU A 21 -17.48 -5.12 -9.63
N VAL A 22 -18.37 -4.17 -9.35
CA VAL A 22 -18.04 -2.74 -9.36
C VAL A 22 -17.78 -2.32 -7.93
N VAL A 23 -16.55 -1.86 -7.67
CA VAL A 23 -16.12 -1.48 -6.33
C VAL A 23 -16.16 0.04 -6.16
N ASN A 24 -16.74 0.50 -5.06
CA ASN A 24 -16.72 1.92 -4.72
C ASN A 24 -15.35 2.35 -4.20
N ARG A 25 -15.06 3.66 -4.28
CA ARG A 25 -13.81 4.24 -3.78
C ARG A 25 -13.54 3.89 -2.32
N ASP A 26 -14.56 3.89 -1.48
CA ASP A 26 -14.42 3.73 -0.02
C ASP A 26 -13.88 2.33 0.34
N LEU A 27 -14.23 1.29 -0.42
CA LEU A 27 -13.64 -0.03 -0.22
C LEU A 27 -12.15 -0.05 -0.58
N TYR A 28 -11.74 0.62 -1.66
CA TYR A 28 -10.31 0.73 -1.98
C TYR A 28 -9.55 1.49 -0.90
N GLU A 29 -10.10 2.59 -0.40
CA GLU A 29 -9.51 3.36 0.69
C GLU A 29 -9.34 2.52 1.96
N PHE A 30 -10.37 1.75 2.32
CA PHE A 30 -10.30 0.78 3.42
C PHE A 30 -9.19 -0.26 3.22
N ILE A 31 -9.06 -0.82 2.02
CA ILE A 31 -8.03 -1.82 1.70
C ILE A 31 -6.62 -1.19 1.79
N VAL A 32 -6.42 -0.02 1.19
CA VAL A 32 -5.15 0.71 1.25
C VAL A 32 -4.75 0.98 2.71
N LEU A 33 -5.71 1.44 3.53
CA LEU A 33 -5.45 1.76 4.92
C LEU A 33 -5.06 0.51 5.72
N ASN A 34 -5.72 -0.63 5.50
CA ASN A 34 -5.37 -1.89 6.16
C ASN A 34 -4.00 -2.42 5.72
N PHE A 35 -3.67 -2.33 4.42
CA PHE A 35 -2.32 -2.70 3.96
C PHE A 35 -1.25 -1.79 4.53
N LEU A 36 -1.51 -0.48 4.61
CA LEU A 36 -0.60 0.48 5.21
C LEU A 36 -0.40 0.15 6.69
N ARG A 37 -1.46 -0.09 7.46
CA ARG A 37 -1.37 -0.50 8.87
C ARG A 37 -0.56 -1.78 9.07
N GLY A 38 -0.72 -2.75 8.17
CA GLY A 38 0.05 -4.00 8.17
C GLY A 38 1.49 -3.89 7.63
N GLY A 39 1.87 -2.75 7.06
CA GLY A 39 3.20 -2.55 6.46
C GLY A 39 3.42 -3.28 5.13
N TYR A 40 2.34 -3.62 4.41
CA TYR A 40 2.37 -4.27 3.09
C TYR A 40 2.50 -3.22 1.98
N PHE A 41 3.63 -2.51 1.95
CA PHE A 41 3.83 -1.36 1.06
C PHE A 41 3.73 -1.69 -0.42
N GLU A 42 4.14 -2.89 -0.84
CA GLU A 42 3.90 -3.36 -2.21
C GLU A 42 2.41 -3.30 -2.58
N ARG A 43 1.54 -3.83 -1.71
CA ARG A 43 0.09 -3.86 -1.92
C ARG A 43 -0.53 -2.47 -1.82
N VAL A 44 -0.04 -1.62 -0.93
CA VAL A 44 -0.43 -0.20 -0.89
C VAL A 44 -0.19 0.45 -2.26
N MET A 45 1.00 0.25 -2.83
CA MET A 45 1.36 0.86 -4.12
C MET A 45 0.59 0.23 -5.30
N GLU A 46 0.29 -1.07 -5.24
CA GLU A 46 -0.58 -1.76 -6.21
C GLU A 46 -1.98 -1.11 -6.26
N VAL A 47 -2.65 -1.01 -5.10
CA VAL A 47 -4.03 -0.48 -5.04
C VAL A 47 -4.06 1.00 -5.38
N VAL A 48 -3.09 1.79 -4.90
CA VAL A 48 -2.97 3.22 -5.25
C VAL A 48 -2.79 3.42 -6.75
N ARG A 49 -2.04 2.55 -7.44
CA ARG A 49 -1.88 2.62 -8.89
C ARG A 49 -3.20 2.35 -9.59
N HIS A 50 -3.90 1.28 -9.19
CA HIS A 50 -5.20 0.94 -9.75
C HIS A 50 -6.23 2.06 -9.57
N MET A 51 -6.32 2.64 -8.37
CA MET A 51 -7.20 3.79 -8.10
C MET A 51 -6.88 4.98 -9.02
N LYS A 52 -5.61 5.29 -9.25
CA LYS A 52 -5.20 6.38 -10.16
C LYS A 52 -5.56 6.11 -11.61
N GLU A 53 -5.32 4.89 -12.09
CA GLU A 53 -5.65 4.47 -13.46
C GLU A 53 -7.15 4.61 -13.75
N HIS A 54 -7.99 4.50 -12.72
CA HIS A 54 -9.44 4.66 -12.80
C HIS A 54 -9.93 6.06 -12.39
N GLY A 55 -9.03 7.04 -12.26
CA GLY A 55 -9.38 8.43 -11.95
C GLY A 55 -9.96 8.65 -10.55
N MET A 56 -9.76 7.72 -9.62
CA MET A 56 -10.29 7.83 -8.26
C MET A 56 -9.47 8.81 -7.42
N TYR A 57 -10.17 9.62 -6.63
CA TYR A 57 -9.53 10.44 -5.60
C TYR A 57 -8.91 9.55 -4.51
N ILE A 58 -7.72 9.92 -4.05
CA ILE A 58 -7.02 9.26 -2.95
C ILE A 58 -6.56 10.32 -1.97
N ASP A 59 -6.99 10.21 -0.70
CA ASP A 59 -6.54 11.12 0.36
C ASP A 59 -5.09 10.79 0.76
N LYS A 60 -4.15 11.45 0.07
CA LYS A 60 -2.72 11.33 0.37
C LYS A 60 -2.36 11.83 1.77
N TRP A 61 -3.10 12.81 2.29
CA TRP A 61 -2.79 13.39 3.59
C TRP A 61 -3.14 12.41 4.71
N MET A 62 -4.29 11.75 4.64
CA MET A 62 -4.66 10.67 5.55
C MET A 62 -3.60 9.56 5.55
N LEU A 63 -3.18 9.09 4.37
CA LEU A 63 -2.17 8.03 4.26
C LEU A 63 -0.79 8.47 4.79
N LYS A 64 -0.44 9.75 4.61
CA LYS A 64 0.78 10.33 5.19
C LYS A 64 0.72 10.30 6.72
N VAL A 65 -0.37 10.75 7.32
CA VAL A 65 -0.54 10.79 8.78
C VAL A 65 -0.48 9.37 9.36
N GLU A 66 -1.17 8.42 8.74
CA GLU A 66 -1.17 7.03 9.21
C GLU A 66 0.22 6.39 9.09
N PHE A 67 0.96 6.66 8.01
CA PHE A 67 2.35 6.23 7.88
C PHE A 67 3.24 6.80 8.97
N LEU A 68 3.14 8.10 9.23
CA LEU A 68 3.97 8.77 10.24
C LEU A 68 3.69 8.22 11.64
N LYS A 69 2.43 7.85 11.92
CA LYS A 69 2.00 7.25 13.19
C LYS A 69 2.57 5.85 13.42
N LEU A 70 2.61 5.01 12.39
CA LEU A 70 2.88 3.58 12.56
C LEU A 70 4.30 3.15 12.13
N HIS A 71 4.90 3.86 11.18
CA HIS A 71 6.06 3.36 10.43
C HIS A 71 7.26 4.30 10.41
N LYS A 72 7.11 5.55 10.87
CA LYS A 72 8.18 6.58 10.82
C LYS A 72 9.48 6.08 11.43
N ASP A 73 9.43 5.57 12.65
CA ASP A 73 10.64 5.20 13.39
C ASP A 73 11.28 3.93 12.83
N LEU A 74 10.45 2.97 12.38
CA LEU A 74 10.91 1.73 11.74
C LEU A 74 11.73 2.01 10.48
N TYR A 75 11.37 3.07 9.73
CA TYR A 75 12.00 3.42 8.46
C TYR A 75 12.77 4.74 8.50
N ARG A 76 13.20 5.19 9.68
CA ARG A 76 14.02 6.40 9.82
C ARG A 76 15.35 6.25 9.09
N ASN A 77 15.97 5.06 9.15
CA ASN A 77 17.28 4.76 8.57
C ASN A 77 17.18 3.64 7.51
N LEU A 78 16.52 3.92 6.38
CA LEU A 78 16.37 2.99 5.26
C LEU A 78 17.70 2.75 4.53
N LYS A 79 18.52 1.83 5.01
CA LYS A 79 19.65 1.27 4.26
C LYS A 79 19.23 -0.05 3.61
N ALA A 80 19.12 -0.07 2.29
CA ALA A 80 19.17 -1.32 1.54
C ALA A 80 20.61 -1.85 1.64
N SER A 81 20.77 -3.14 1.92
CA SER A 81 22.08 -3.77 2.04
C SER A 81 22.09 -4.99 1.14
N SER A 82 23.16 -5.17 0.37
CA SER A 82 23.38 -6.36 -0.45
C SER A 82 23.43 -7.65 0.38
N ALA A 83 23.69 -7.56 1.68
CA ALA A 83 23.70 -8.69 2.61
C ALA A 83 22.32 -9.07 3.15
N ARG A 84 21.27 -8.27 2.90
CA ARG A 84 19.90 -8.59 3.32
C ARG A 84 19.18 -9.45 2.29
N ALA A 85 18.24 -10.27 2.76
CA ALA A 85 17.38 -11.05 1.91
C ALA A 85 16.66 -10.16 0.89
N GLU A 86 16.54 -10.64 -0.35
CA GLU A 86 15.93 -9.91 -1.48
C GLU A 86 14.56 -9.33 -1.14
N ALA A 87 13.70 -10.12 -0.48
CA ALA A 87 12.38 -9.68 -0.03
C ALA A 87 12.42 -8.45 0.90
N GLN A 88 13.45 -8.33 1.75
CA GLN A 88 13.62 -7.17 2.62
C GLN A 88 14.06 -5.93 1.83
N ASN A 89 14.93 -6.10 0.83
CA ASN A 89 15.35 -5.01 -0.03
C ASN A 89 14.17 -4.48 -0.85
N LYS A 90 13.37 -5.38 -1.44
CA LYS A 90 12.14 -5.01 -2.15
C LYS A 90 11.18 -4.22 -1.25
N ARG A 91 10.94 -4.67 -0.01
CA ARG A 91 10.10 -3.94 0.94
C ARG A 91 10.61 -2.52 1.21
N ILE A 92 11.93 -2.34 1.30
CA ILE A 92 12.55 -1.01 1.49
C ILE A 92 12.30 -0.12 0.27
N GLU A 93 12.38 -0.66 -0.94
CA GLU A 93 12.07 0.06 -2.18
C GLU A 93 10.60 0.49 -2.24
N ASP A 94 9.68 -0.42 -1.91
CA ASP A 94 8.25 -0.12 -1.84
C ASP A 94 7.94 0.98 -0.82
N VAL A 95 8.60 0.96 0.35
CA VAL A 95 8.50 2.04 1.36
C VAL A 95 9.03 3.36 0.82
N ARG A 96 10.16 3.35 0.10
CA ARG A 96 10.73 4.57 -0.52
C ARG A 96 9.77 5.14 -1.57
N ALA A 97 9.20 4.29 -2.40
CA ALA A 97 8.22 4.69 -3.41
C ALA A 97 6.98 5.33 -2.76
N PHE A 98 6.45 4.71 -1.69
CA PHE A 98 5.35 5.26 -0.91
C PHE A 98 5.71 6.62 -0.30
N ARG A 99 6.84 6.73 0.41
CA ARG A 99 7.31 7.99 1.05
C ARG A 99 7.42 9.12 0.03
N LYS A 100 8.02 8.86 -1.12
CA LYS A 100 8.11 9.83 -2.22
C LYS A 100 6.73 10.26 -2.70
N TRP A 101 5.80 9.32 -2.84
CA TRP A 101 4.45 9.60 -3.33
C TRP A 101 3.59 10.43 -2.36
N VAL A 102 3.72 10.22 -1.05
CA VAL A 102 3.01 11.01 -0.01
C VAL A 102 3.78 12.24 0.47
N GLY A 103 4.98 12.51 -0.06
CA GLY A 103 5.79 13.67 0.32
C GLY A 103 6.34 13.59 1.75
N VAL A 104 6.88 12.44 2.13
CA VAL A 104 7.64 12.22 3.36
C VAL A 104 9.11 12.04 2.99
N GLN A 105 9.97 12.94 3.46
CA GLN A 105 11.42 12.89 3.28
C GLN A 105 12.06 11.88 4.21
#